data_AF-A0A7W7F8M9-F1
#
_entry.id   AF-A0A7W7F8M9-F1
#
_cell.length_a   1.000
_cell.length_b   1.000
_cell.length_c   1.000
_cell.angle_alpha   90.00
_cell.angle_beta   90.00
_cell.angle_gamma   90.00
#
_symmetry.space_group_name_H-M   'P 1'
#
loop_
_entity.id
_entity.type
_entity.pdbx_description
1 polymer ?
#
loop_
_entity_poly.entity_id
_entity_poly.type
_entity_poly.pdbx_seq_one_letter_code
_entity_poly.pdbx_strand_id
1 'polypeptide(L)'
;MTIFRTGCARAADIVNLDLGPRTDLEIEERLRSDTGAERLTAIDRRLIRDMDDMRLVSARHIDPFQQALRASRLQKLARMNLATHVGGDSWRLDADLATTLRRIGERGDIIRTMQRDLSARNLERASADRVIYDPAAADARPIVGRVLSRGLADEHADRHYLLIDGIDGRAHYTPLGKGEAVGAIPLDAVVRITPRGGGIRAADRTIVAVAAAHSGRYTIDAHLKHDPSATESFAETHVRRLEAIRRVMRSLEREPDGAWIITPDHLEKVERFEARQLRERPVSLEMLSVVPLESLVVAEAATWLDRDLIAGTSVPIRDAGFGRDVNAARELRRQWLIAEQLAEEQDGRTVYRRNLLAALQRRELLRVGARLSEELRLPFTEAKTGDQVQGRLVRAVEMTSGRHALIERSRDFTLVPWRDMLERHVGKSVAGIVRESGISWTIGRQRSGPSIS
;
A
#
# COMPACT_ATOMS: atom_id res chain seq x y z
N MET A 1 -12.20 31.00 30.85
CA MET A 1 -11.52 29.71 31.09
C MET A 1 -12.36 28.63 30.41
N THR A 2 -12.10 28.40 29.13
CA THR A 2 -12.97 27.61 28.24
C THR A 2 -12.36 26.24 28.05
N ILE A 3 -12.98 25.21 28.64
CA ILE A 3 -12.54 23.82 28.55
C ILE A 3 -13.11 23.22 27.27
N PHE A 4 -12.22 22.82 26.35
CA PHE A 4 -12.52 21.99 25.19
C PHE A 4 -13.06 20.63 25.67
N ARG A 5 -14.38 20.40 25.55
CA ARG A 5 -14.97 19.06 25.60
C ARG A 5 -14.82 18.38 24.24
N THR A 6 -14.34 17.14 24.27
CA THR A 6 -13.97 16.25 23.18
C THR A 6 -15.11 15.91 22.21
N GLY A 7 -14.80 15.80 20.92
CA GLY A 7 -15.75 15.65 19.80
C GLY A 7 -16.63 14.39 19.79
N CYS A 8 -16.32 13.35 20.59
CA CYS A 8 -17.15 12.13 20.65
C CYS A 8 -18.50 12.35 21.35
N ALA A 9 -18.60 13.28 22.30
CA ALA A 9 -19.89 13.58 22.95
C ALA A 9 -20.86 14.24 21.96
N ARG A 10 -20.36 15.16 21.12
CA ARG A 10 -21.16 15.85 20.12
C ARG A 10 -21.77 14.93 19.06
N ALA A 11 -21.06 13.88 18.64
CA ALA A 11 -21.58 12.95 17.64
C ALA A 11 -22.71 12.05 18.20
N ALA A 12 -22.63 11.64 19.46
CA ALA A 12 -23.70 10.89 20.13
C ALA A 12 -24.91 11.77 20.45
N ASP A 13 -24.68 13.03 20.82
CA ASP A 13 -25.73 14.01 21.11
C ASP A 13 -26.52 14.41 19.86
N ILE A 14 -25.88 14.47 18.68
CA ILE A 14 -26.55 14.77 17.40
C ILE A 14 -27.44 13.60 16.93
N VAL A 15 -26.99 12.35 17.08
CA VAL A 15 -27.81 11.17 16.72
C VAL A 15 -29.01 11.00 17.65
N ASN A 16 -28.87 11.31 18.95
CA ASN A 16 -29.99 11.29 19.90
C ASN A 16 -31.00 12.43 19.67
N LEU A 17 -30.60 13.54 19.05
CA LEU A 17 -31.49 14.67 18.76
C LEU A 17 -32.43 14.37 17.59
N ASP A 18 -31.95 13.61 16.60
CA ASP A 18 -32.74 13.25 15.40
C ASP A 18 -33.57 11.96 15.56
N LEU A 19 -33.21 11.07 16.51
CA LEU A 19 -33.87 9.77 16.71
C LEU A 19 -34.55 9.59 18.08
N GLY A 20 -34.37 10.51 19.02
CA GLY A 20 -34.84 10.38 20.40
C GLY A 20 -33.93 9.49 21.27
N PRO A 21 -34.07 9.53 22.61
CA PRO A 21 -33.33 8.66 23.51
C PRO A 21 -33.73 7.19 23.26
N ARG A 22 -32.74 6.31 23.15
CA ARG A 22 -32.99 4.86 23.04
C ARG A 22 -33.84 4.38 24.22
N THR A 23 -34.87 3.62 23.91
CA THR A 23 -35.74 3.01 24.94
C THR A 23 -35.01 1.87 25.63
N ASP A 24 -35.38 1.58 26.88
CA ASP A 24 -34.80 0.47 27.63
C ASP A 24 -35.01 -0.88 26.90
N LEU A 25 -36.14 -1.03 26.21
CA LEU A 25 -36.44 -2.21 25.39
C LEU A 25 -35.43 -2.40 24.25
N GLU A 26 -35.10 -1.34 23.51
CA GLU A 26 -34.10 -1.41 22.43
C GLU A 26 -32.70 -1.73 22.97
N ILE A 27 -32.37 -1.25 24.17
CA ILE A 27 -31.11 -1.57 24.85
C ILE A 27 -31.08 -3.05 25.22
N GLU A 28 -32.17 -3.58 25.78
CA GLU A 28 -32.29 -5.00 26.14
C GLU A 28 -32.22 -5.93 24.93
N GLU A 29 -32.94 -5.62 23.85
CA GLU A 29 -32.92 -6.40 22.60
C GLU A 29 -31.53 -6.45 21.98
N ARG A 30 -30.84 -5.30 21.96
CA ARG A 30 -29.45 -5.22 21.51
C ARG A 30 -28.53 -6.10 22.36
N LEU A 31 -28.67 -6.05 23.68
CA LEU A 31 -27.85 -6.86 24.59
C LEU A 31 -28.13 -8.37 24.40
N ARG A 32 -29.39 -8.76 24.18
CA ARG A 32 -29.74 -10.14 23.84
C ARG A 32 -29.09 -10.57 22.53
N SER A 33 -29.13 -9.74 21.49
CA SER A 33 -28.45 -10.03 20.22
C SER A 33 -26.93 -10.14 20.36
N ASP A 34 -26.31 -9.34 21.23
CA ASP A 34 -24.87 -9.36 21.48
C ASP A 34 -24.39 -10.71 22.08
N THR A 35 -25.25 -11.47 22.76
CA THR A 35 -24.86 -12.76 23.36
C THR A 35 -24.30 -13.75 22.32
N GLY A 36 -24.92 -13.81 21.13
CA GLY A 36 -24.52 -14.69 20.04
C GLY A 36 -23.48 -14.11 19.08
N ALA A 37 -23.12 -12.83 19.22
CA ALA A 37 -22.35 -12.10 18.22
C ALA A 37 -20.86 -12.50 18.19
N GLU A 38 -20.29 -12.74 17.00
CA GLU A 38 -18.87 -13.10 16.84
C GLU A 38 -17.98 -11.86 16.69
N ARG A 39 -18.09 -10.94 17.65
CA ARG A 39 -17.31 -9.69 17.75
C ARG A 39 -17.17 -9.29 19.21
N LEU A 40 -16.29 -8.33 19.51
CA LEU A 40 -16.17 -7.77 20.86
C LEU A 40 -17.42 -6.94 21.21
N THR A 41 -18.14 -7.35 22.26
CA THR A 41 -19.41 -6.75 22.69
C THR A 41 -19.28 -5.94 23.97
N ALA A 42 -20.36 -5.27 24.38
CA ALA A 42 -20.41 -4.61 25.69
C ALA A 42 -20.32 -5.62 26.86
N ILE A 43 -20.89 -6.82 26.68
CA ILE A 43 -20.85 -7.90 27.68
C ILE A 43 -19.40 -8.35 27.92
N ASP A 44 -18.64 -8.55 26.85
CA ASP A 44 -17.22 -8.96 26.94
C ASP A 44 -16.37 -7.93 27.68
N ARG A 45 -16.57 -6.63 27.40
CA ARG A 45 -15.85 -5.56 28.11
C ARG A 45 -16.19 -5.50 29.59
N ARG A 46 -17.41 -5.87 29.99
CA ARG A 46 -17.78 -6.01 31.41
C ARG A 46 -17.06 -7.21 32.02
N LEU A 47 -17.17 -8.39 31.40
CA LEU A 47 -16.49 -9.61 31.85
C LEU A 47 -14.97 -9.38 32.03
N ILE A 48 -14.30 -8.74 31.07
CA ILE A 48 -12.87 -8.43 31.15
C ILE A 48 -12.55 -7.47 32.31
N ARG A 49 -13.43 -6.52 32.62
CA ARG A 49 -13.24 -5.59 33.75
C ARG A 49 -13.46 -6.25 35.10
N ASP A 50 -14.37 -7.23 35.15
CA ASP A 50 -14.72 -7.96 36.37
C ASP A 50 -13.82 -9.18 36.62
N MET A 51 -12.86 -9.41 35.72
CA MET A 51 -11.92 -10.52 35.74
C MET A 51 -10.86 -10.36 36.83
N ASP A 52 -10.59 -11.43 37.58
CA ASP A 52 -9.51 -11.45 38.57
C ASP A 52 -8.11 -11.71 37.95
N ASP A 53 -7.08 -11.69 38.79
CA ASP A 53 -5.68 -11.92 38.36
C ASP A 53 -5.45 -13.33 37.77
N MET A 54 -6.29 -14.31 38.11
CA MET A 54 -6.28 -15.67 37.56
C MET A 54 -7.13 -15.82 36.30
N ARG A 55 -7.63 -14.69 35.75
CA ARG A 55 -8.52 -14.61 34.60
C ARG A 55 -9.88 -15.26 34.80
N LEU A 56 -10.33 -15.39 36.04
CA LEU A 56 -11.64 -15.95 36.38
C LEU A 56 -12.71 -14.87 36.42
N VAL A 57 -13.90 -15.21 35.93
CA VAL A 57 -15.11 -14.39 36.00
C VAL A 57 -16.29 -15.23 36.46
N SER A 58 -17.20 -14.60 37.20
CA SER A 58 -18.45 -15.23 37.63
C SER A 58 -19.59 -14.92 36.68
N ALA A 59 -20.36 -15.95 36.32
CA ALA A 59 -21.63 -15.79 35.61
C ALA A 59 -22.72 -15.17 36.50
N ARG A 60 -22.59 -15.24 37.84
CA ARG A 60 -23.56 -14.64 38.77
C ARG A 60 -23.57 -13.12 38.64
N HIS A 61 -24.77 -12.56 38.74
CA HIS A 61 -24.99 -11.12 38.82
C HIS A 61 -26.21 -10.84 39.70
N ILE A 62 -26.26 -9.68 40.34
CA ILE A 62 -27.37 -9.32 41.26
C ILE A 62 -28.71 -9.19 40.52
N ASP A 63 -28.64 -8.72 39.27
CA ASP A 63 -29.75 -8.65 38.32
C ASP A 63 -29.86 -9.97 37.52
N PRO A 64 -31.00 -10.70 37.61
CA PRO A 64 -31.24 -11.92 36.85
C PRO A 64 -31.11 -11.79 35.33
N PHE A 65 -31.45 -10.62 34.77
CA PHE A 65 -31.34 -10.38 33.33
C PHE A 65 -29.87 -10.33 32.90
N GLN A 66 -29.03 -9.58 33.62
CA GLN A 66 -27.59 -9.55 33.37
C GLN A 66 -26.93 -10.91 33.63
N GLN A 67 -27.40 -11.68 34.62
CA GLN A 67 -26.92 -13.06 34.84
C GLN A 67 -27.21 -13.94 33.63
N ALA A 68 -28.42 -13.89 33.07
CA ALA A 68 -28.77 -14.64 31.86
C ALA A 68 -27.92 -14.23 30.65
N LEU A 69 -27.66 -12.92 30.47
CA LEU A 69 -26.79 -12.41 29.40
C LEU A 69 -25.35 -12.89 29.55
N ARG A 70 -24.77 -12.82 30.75
CA ARG A 70 -23.41 -13.29 31.05
C ARG A 70 -23.28 -14.79 30.81
N ALA A 71 -24.20 -15.59 31.35
CA ALA A 71 -24.19 -17.04 31.19
C ALA A 71 -24.27 -17.43 29.71
N SER A 72 -25.20 -16.83 28.96
CA SER A 72 -25.36 -17.07 27.51
C SER A 72 -24.10 -16.67 26.74
N ARG A 73 -23.51 -15.52 27.07
CA ARG A 73 -22.29 -15.04 26.42
C ARG A 73 -21.10 -15.95 26.71
N LEU A 74 -20.87 -16.34 27.97
CA LEU A 74 -19.77 -17.22 28.37
C LEU A 74 -19.87 -18.59 27.70
N GLN A 75 -21.09 -19.14 27.55
CA GLN A 75 -21.32 -20.36 26.76
C GLN A 75 -20.94 -20.19 25.29
N LYS A 76 -21.29 -19.05 24.65
CA LYS A 76 -20.86 -18.75 23.27
C LYS A 76 -19.33 -18.64 23.17
N LEU A 77 -18.69 -17.95 24.10
CA LEU A 77 -17.23 -17.83 24.14
C LEU A 77 -16.57 -19.20 24.32
N ALA A 78 -17.14 -20.08 25.14
CA ALA A 78 -16.63 -21.43 25.32
C ALA A 78 -16.72 -22.29 24.06
N ARG A 79 -17.81 -22.20 23.29
CA ARG A 79 -17.92 -22.83 21.97
C ARG A 79 -16.88 -22.32 20.96
N MET A 80 -16.35 -21.11 21.18
CA MET A 80 -15.28 -20.51 20.38
C MET A 80 -13.88 -20.78 20.98
N ASN A 81 -13.77 -21.58 22.04
CA ASN A 81 -12.53 -21.82 22.80
C ASN A 81 -11.91 -20.55 23.40
N LEU A 82 -12.72 -19.54 23.72
CA LEU A 82 -12.28 -18.28 24.32
C LEU A 82 -12.64 -18.17 25.81
N ALA A 83 -13.33 -19.18 26.35
CA ALA A 83 -13.60 -19.32 27.77
C ALA A 83 -13.69 -20.81 28.16
N THR A 84 -13.29 -21.15 29.38
CA THR A 84 -13.36 -22.52 29.91
C THR A 84 -14.14 -22.52 31.21
N HIS A 85 -15.09 -23.44 31.37
CA HIS A 85 -15.81 -23.61 32.62
C HIS A 85 -14.91 -24.29 33.65
N VAL A 86 -14.76 -23.67 34.84
CA VAL A 86 -13.87 -24.17 35.91
C VAL A 86 -14.66 -24.85 37.03
N GLY A 87 -15.99 -24.65 37.07
CA GLY A 87 -16.90 -25.23 38.06
C GLY A 87 -17.85 -24.19 38.64
N GLY A 88 -19.06 -24.62 39.03
CA GLY A 88 -20.11 -23.73 39.53
C GLY A 88 -20.45 -22.63 38.52
N ASP A 89 -20.37 -21.38 38.96
CA ASP A 89 -20.58 -20.20 38.10
C ASP A 89 -19.27 -19.56 37.62
N SER A 90 -18.12 -20.21 37.82
CA SER A 90 -16.80 -19.66 37.51
C SER A 90 -16.28 -20.11 36.15
N TRP A 91 -15.76 -19.14 35.39
CA TRP A 91 -15.23 -19.32 34.03
C TRP A 91 -13.87 -18.67 33.92
N ARG A 92 -12.93 -19.32 33.22
CA ARG A 92 -11.63 -18.74 32.88
C ARG A 92 -11.68 -18.15 31.47
N LEU A 93 -11.30 -16.89 31.31
CA LEU A 93 -11.23 -16.24 30.01
C LEU A 93 -9.87 -16.46 29.34
N ASP A 94 -9.86 -16.73 28.04
CA ASP A 94 -8.64 -16.88 27.24
C ASP A 94 -7.79 -15.60 27.27
N ALA A 95 -6.45 -15.77 27.27
CA ALA A 95 -5.45 -14.69 27.30
C ALA A 95 -5.74 -13.58 26.29
N ASP A 96 -6.10 -14.00 25.08
CA ASP A 96 -6.25 -13.16 23.90
C ASP A 96 -7.72 -12.93 23.53
N LEU A 97 -8.68 -13.24 24.42
CA LEU A 97 -10.13 -13.08 24.21
C LEU A 97 -10.49 -11.80 23.44
N ALA A 98 -10.04 -10.65 23.94
CA ALA A 98 -10.38 -9.36 23.35
C ALA A 98 -9.78 -9.18 21.95
N THR A 99 -8.53 -9.61 21.77
CA THR A 99 -7.81 -9.54 20.49
C THR A 99 -8.45 -10.46 19.46
N THR A 100 -8.76 -11.70 19.83
CA THR A 100 -9.41 -12.68 18.95
C THR A 100 -10.82 -12.22 18.54
N LEU A 101 -11.64 -11.72 19.47
CA LEU A 101 -12.98 -11.21 19.14
C LEU A 101 -12.96 -9.96 18.25
N ARG A 102 -11.98 -9.06 18.42
CA ARG A 102 -11.81 -7.92 17.50
C ARG A 102 -11.48 -8.42 16.09
N ARG A 103 -10.52 -9.32 15.96
CA ARG A 103 -10.10 -9.90 14.68
C ARG A 103 -11.26 -10.61 13.95
N ILE A 104 -12.07 -11.39 14.66
CA ILE A 104 -13.24 -12.07 14.06
C ILE A 104 -14.29 -11.05 13.63
N GLY A 105 -14.57 -10.04 14.48
CA GLY A 105 -15.49 -8.96 14.15
C GLY A 105 -15.07 -8.17 12.92
N GLU A 106 -13.82 -7.73 12.88
CA GLU A 106 -13.20 -7.01 11.75
C GLU A 106 -13.29 -7.85 10.46
N ARG A 107 -12.98 -9.14 10.52
CA ARG A 107 -13.15 -10.04 9.38
C ARG A 107 -14.60 -10.09 8.89
N GLY A 108 -15.56 -10.17 9.81
CA GLY A 108 -16.98 -10.14 9.47
C GLY A 108 -17.43 -8.82 8.83
N ASP A 109 -16.92 -7.68 9.31
CA ASP A 109 -17.14 -6.36 8.74
C ASP A 109 -16.58 -6.27 7.31
N ILE A 110 -15.35 -6.74 7.10
CA ILE A 110 -14.71 -6.78 5.77
C ILE A 110 -15.56 -7.61 4.80
N ILE A 111 -16.00 -8.80 5.19
CA ILE A 111 -16.83 -9.67 4.32
C ILE A 111 -18.14 -8.98 3.93
N ARG A 112 -18.80 -8.28 4.87
CA ARG A 112 -20.00 -7.48 4.57
C ARG A 112 -19.70 -6.36 3.59
N THR A 113 -18.59 -5.66 3.77
CA THR A 113 -18.13 -4.60 2.86
C THR A 113 -17.87 -5.16 1.46
N MET A 114 -17.15 -6.27 1.33
CA MET A 114 -16.91 -6.93 0.06
C MET A 114 -18.23 -7.33 -0.62
N GLN A 115 -19.17 -7.93 0.13
CA GLN A 115 -20.47 -8.33 -0.42
C GLN A 115 -21.26 -7.13 -0.92
N ARG A 116 -21.30 -6.03 -0.15
CA ARG A 116 -21.98 -4.79 -0.53
C ARG A 116 -21.41 -4.21 -1.82
N ASP A 117 -20.09 -4.04 -1.89
CA ASP A 117 -19.42 -3.42 -3.04
C ASP A 117 -19.49 -4.29 -4.30
N LEU A 118 -19.37 -5.62 -4.16
CA LEU A 118 -19.52 -6.55 -5.29
C LEU A 118 -20.96 -6.57 -5.83
N SER A 119 -21.95 -6.60 -4.94
CA SER A 119 -23.37 -6.61 -5.34
C SER A 119 -23.75 -5.30 -6.04
N ALA A 120 -23.25 -4.16 -5.57
CA ALA A 120 -23.49 -2.85 -6.20
C ALA A 120 -22.98 -2.76 -7.65
N ARG A 121 -22.04 -3.63 -8.03
CA ARG A 121 -21.46 -3.71 -9.38
C ARG A 121 -21.97 -4.91 -10.20
N ASN A 122 -22.95 -5.66 -9.69
CA ASN A 122 -23.42 -6.92 -10.29
C ASN A 122 -22.29 -7.94 -10.52
N LEU A 123 -21.25 -7.91 -9.67
CA LEU A 123 -20.13 -8.84 -9.72
C LEU A 123 -20.38 -9.97 -8.72
N GLU A 124 -21.21 -10.93 -9.09
CA GLU A 124 -21.40 -12.12 -8.25
C GLU A 124 -20.12 -12.96 -8.22
N ARG A 125 -19.56 -13.10 -7.03
CA ARG A 125 -18.43 -13.99 -6.73
C ARG A 125 -18.87 -14.98 -5.68
N ALA A 126 -18.55 -16.26 -5.92
CA ALA A 126 -18.71 -17.30 -4.93
C ALA A 126 -17.97 -16.92 -3.64
N SER A 127 -18.47 -17.34 -2.49
CA SER A 127 -17.82 -17.02 -1.21
C SER A 127 -16.36 -17.49 -1.15
N ALA A 128 -16.02 -18.58 -1.84
CA ALA A 128 -14.66 -19.11 -1.93
C ALA A 128 -13.70 -18.23 -2.77
N ASP A 129 -14.24 -17.42 -3.67
CA ASP A 129 -13.47 -16.48 -4.51
C ASP A 129 -13.38 -15.08 -3.88
N ARG A 130 -13.79 -14.91 -2.61
CA ARG A 130 -13.62 -13.67 -1.83
C ARG A 130 -12.47 -13.86 -0.85
N VAL A 131 -11.37 -13.14 -1.07
CA VAL A 131 -10.13 -13.29 -0.31
C VAL A 131 -9.84 -12.00 0.45
N ILE A 132 -9.56 -12.13 1.75
CA ILE A 132 -8.95 -11.04 2.53
C ILE A 132 -7.45 -11.28 2.45
N TYR A 133 -6.76 -10.42 1.72
CA TYR A 133 -5.34 -10.55 1.46
C TYR A 133 -4.53 -10.20 2.71
N ASP A 134 -3.72 -11.15 3.17
CA ASP A 134 -2.75 -10.93 4.24
C ASP A 134 -1.34 -10.76 3.63
N PRO A 135 -0.82 -9.52 3.55
CA PRO A 135 0.50 -9.26 2.99
C PRO A 135 1.64 -9.74 3.89
N ALA A 136 1.37 -10.11 5.14
CA ALA A 136 2.37 -10.66 6.06
C ALA A 136 2.46 -12.19 5.98
N ALA A 137 1.57 -12.86 5.23
CA ALA A 137 1.62 -14.29 5.04
C ALA A 137 2.90 -14.71 4.30
N ALA A 138 3.49 -15.85 4.68
CA ALA A 138 4.75 -16.33 4.12
C ALA A 138 4.65 -16.64 2.61
N ASP A 139 3.46 -17.00 2.13
CA ASP A 139 3.14 -17.32 0.76
C ASP A 139 2.43 -16.17 0.01
N ALA A 140 2.42 -14.96 0.58
CA ALA A 140 1.80 -13.79 -0.03
C ALA A 140 2.39 -13.52 -1.42
N ARG A 141 1.54 -13.51 -2.45
CA ARG A 141 1.93 -13.28 -3.85
C ARG A 141 1.43 -11.92 -4.34
N PRO A 142 2.12 -11.30 -5.32
CA PRO A 142 1.60 -10.11 -5.94
C PRO A 142 0.22 -10.36 -6.57
N ILE A 143 -0.69 -9.41 -6.38
CA ILE A 143 -2.03 -9.42 -6.99
C ILE A 143 -2.02 -8.43 -8.14
N VAL A 144 -2.47 -8.85 -9.32
CA VAL A 144 -2.79 -7.95 -10.42
C VAL A 144 -4.29 -7.97 -10.62
N GLY A 145 -4.92 -6.82 -10.75
CA GLY A 145 -6.35 -6.75 -10.94
C GLY A 145 -6.91 -5.36 -11.13
N ARG A 146 -8.21 -5.31 -11.39
CA ARG A 146 -9.00 -4.09 -11.56
C ARG A 146 -9.51 -3.59 -10.22
N VAL A 147 -9.38 -2.29 -9.97
CA VAL A 147 -9.86 -1.65 -8.73
C VAL A 147 -11.38 -1.49 -8.78
N LEU A 148 -12.08 -2.14 -7.85
CA LEU A 148 -13.53 -2.06 -7.68
C LEU A 148 -13.93 -0.95 -6.70
N SER A 149 -13.17 -0.79 -5.62
CA SER A 149 -13.41 0.28 -4.65
C SER A 149 -12.17 0.59 -3.84
N ARG A 150 -12.15 1.80 -3.28
CA ARG A 150 -11.24 2.23 -2.23
C ARG A 150 -12.08 2.71 -1.05
N GLY A 151 -11.71 2.33 0.16
CA GLY A 151 -12.40 2.80 1.35
C GLY A 151 -11.46 2.92 2.55
N LEU A 152 -12.02 3.42 3.65
CA LEU A 152 -11.36 3.50 4.95
C LEU A 152 -11.61 2.20 5.72
N ALA A 153 -10.53 1.54 6.12
CA ALA A 153 -10.54 0.41 7.05
C ALA A 153 -10.57 0.90 8.51
N ASP A 154 -9.97 2.06 8.78
CA ASP A 154 -9.99 2.73 10.08
C ASP A 154 -9.89 4.24 9.86
N GLU A 155 -10.97 4.96 10.15
CA GLU A 155 -11.05 6.41 9.97
C GLU A 155 -10.14 7.17 10.94
N HIS A 156 -9.97 6.67 12.16
CA HIS A 156 -9.15 7.33 13.18
C HIS A 156 -7.66 7.18 12.90
N ALA A 157 -7.26 6.04 12.33
CA ALA A 157 -5.88 5.76 11.96
C ALA A 157 -5.55 6.10 10.50
N ASP A 158 -6.49 6.68 9.74
CA ASP A 158 -6.40 6.95 8.30
C ASP A 158 -5.89 5.72 7.52
N ARG A 159 -6.43 4.54 7.82
CA ARG A 159 -6.04 3.29 7.13
C ARG A 159 -6.98 3.02 5.99
N HIS A 160 -6.43 2.80 4.80
CA HIS A 160 -7.17 2.56 3.57
C HIS A 160 -7.12 1.08 3.18
N TYR A 161 -8.11 0.66 2.39
CA TYR A 161 -8.12 -0.62 1.70
C TYR A 161 -8.47 -0.44 0.22
N LEU A 162 -8.16 -1.46 -0.58
CA LEU A 162 -8.70 -1.63 -1.93
C LEU A 162 -9.47 -2.93 -2.03
N LEU A 163 -10.57 -2.90 -2.77
CA LEU A 163 -11.21 -4.10 -3.29
C LEU A 163 -10.82 -4.26 -4.76
N ILE A 164 -10.26 -5.42 -5.10
CA ILE A 164 -9.68 -5.69 -6.43
C ILE A 164 -10.31 -6.95 -7.02
N ASP A 165 -10.72 -6.88 -8.29
CA ASP A 165 -11.07 -8.05 -9.11
C ASP A 165 -9.79 -8.57 -9.77
N GLY A 166 -9.24 -9.66 -9.24
CA GLY A 166 -7.95 -10.20 -9.61
C GLY A 166 -7.98 -10.98 -10.93
N ILE A 167 -6.83 -11.03 -11.60
CA ILE A 167 -6.64 -11.89 -12.80
C ILE A 167 -6.67 -13.39 -12.47
N ASP A 168 -6.63 -13.74 -11.18
CA ASP A 168 -6.84 -15.09 -10.65
C ASP A 168 -8.34 -15.45 -10.51
N GLY A 169 -9.23 -14.54 -10.92
CA GLY A 169 -10.70 -14.68 -10.87
C GLY A 169 -11.29 -14.48 -9.48
N ARG A 170 -10.50 -14.00 -8.51
CA ARG A 170 -10.94 -13.76 -7.13
C ARG A 170 -11.07 -12.27 -6.83
N ALA A 171 -11.98 -11.92 -5.93
CA ALA A 171 -12.10 -10.58 -5.36
C ALA A 171 -11.23 -10.48 -4.09
N HIS A 172 -10.25 -9.59 -4.09
CA HIS A 172 -9.30 -9.39 -3.01
C HIS A 172 -9.60 -8.10 -2.24
N TYR A 173 -9.84 -8.21 -0.94
CA TYR A 173 -9.75 -7.08 -0.03
C TYR A 173 -8.30 -6.95 0.43
N THR A 174 -7.68 -5.83 0.13
CA THR A 174 -6.26 -5.59 0.42
C THR A 174 -6.07 -4.35 1.30
N PRO A 175 -5.46 -4.48 2.49
CA PRO A 175 -5.09 -3.32 3.28
C PRO A 175 -3.94 -2.55 2.61
N LEU A 176 -4.10 -1.23 2.46
CA LEU A 176 -3.06 -0.34 1.93
C LEU A 176 -2.17 0.27 3.01
N GLY A 177 -2.67 0.32 4.26
CA GLY A 177 -2.03 1.09 5.33
C GLY A 177 -2.46 2.56 5.30
N LYS A 178 -1.59 3.48 5.71
CA LYS A 178 -1.92 4.91 5.84
C LYS A 178 -2.19 5.61 4.50
N GLY A 179 -3.23 6.45 4.47
CA GLY A 179 -3.76 7.11 3.28
C GLY A 179 -2.77 7.99 2.52
N GLU A 180 -1.94 8.76 3.24
CA GLU A 180 -0.91 9.63 2.65
C GLU A 180 0.10 8.89 1.76
N ALA A 181 0.26 7.58 1.96
CA ALA A 181 1.22 6.78 1.21
C ALA A 181 0.79 6.46 -0.23
N VAL A 182 -0.48 6.67 -0.58
CA VAL A 182 -1.07 6.25 -1.86
C VAL A 182 -1.98 7.34 -2.41
N GLY A 183 -1.58 7.91 -3.56
CA GLY A 183 -2.34 8.93 -4.29
C GLY A 183 -3.73 8.46 -4.75
N ALA A 184 -4.49 9.32 -5.43
CA ALA A 184 -5.81 8.96 -5.94
C ALA A 184 -5.70 7.76 -6.90
N ILE A 185 -6.56 6.76 -6.71
CA ILE A 185 -6.62 5.58 -7.58
C ILE A 185 -8.01 5.60 -8.22
N PRO A 186 -8.10 5.81 -9.54
CA PRO A 186 -9.37 5.76 -10.24
C PRO A 186 -10.02 4.38 -10.10
N LEU A 187 -11.36 4.38 -10.12
CA LEU A 187 -12.10 3.13 -10.30
C LEU A 187 -11.76 2.53 -11.66
N ASP A 188 -11.78 1.20 -11.73
CA ASP A 188 -11.49 0.41 -12.91
C ASP A 188 -10.04 0.52 -13.45
N ALA A 189 -9.18 1.27 -12.73
CA ALA A 189 -7.74 1.22 -12.93
C ALA A 189 -7.19 -0.19 -12.69
N VAL A 190 -6.17 -0.57 -13.45
CA VAL A 190 -5.46 -1.84 -13.26
C VAL A 190 -4.24 -1.59 -12.40
N VAL A 191 -4.11 -2.32 -11.31
CA VAL A 191 -3.02 -2.18 -10.34
C VAL A 191 -2.30 -3.49 -10.11
N ARG A 192 -1.02 -3.39 -9.73
CA ARG A 192 -0.25 -4.48 -9.13
C ARG A 192 0.02 -4.14 -7.67
N ILE A 193 -0.44 -5.01 -6.79
CA ILE A 193 -0.12 -4.97 -5.37
C ILE A 193 0.94 -6.00 -5.10
N THR A 194 2.05 -5.58 -4.49
CA THR A 194 3.13 -6.47 -4.06
C THR A 194 3.27 -6.37 -2.55
N PRO A 195 3.32 -7.51 -1.81
CA PRO A 195 3.58 -7.47 -0.37
C PRO A 195 4.97 -6.88 -0.13
N ARG A 196 5.09 -5.99 0.86
CA ARG A 196 6.41 -5.47 1.22
C ARG A 196 7.11 -6.49 2.11
N GLY A 197 8.31 -6.88 1.72
CA GLY A 197 9.22 -7.58 2.62
C GLY A 197 9.66 -6.66 3.76
N GLY A 198 9.72 -7.21 4.96
CA GLY A 198 10.35 -6.57 6.12
C GLY A 198 11.32 -7.52 6.81
N GLY A 199 11.87 -7.06 7.92
CA GLY A 199 12.83 -7.81 8.73
C GLY A 199 14.26 -7.27 8.63
N ILE A 200 15.15 -7.91 9.39
CA ILE A 200 16.55 -7.52 9.52
C ILE A 200 17.25 -7.66 8.17
N ARG A 201 17.79 -6.55 7.65
CA ARG A 201 18.52 -6.50 6.38
C ARG A 201 20.00 -6.82 6.61
N ALA A 202 20.69 -7.19 5.53
CA ALA A 202 22.14 -7.36 5.56
C ALA A 202 22.86 -6.12 6.11
N ALA A 203 22.40 -4.92 5.73
CA ALA A 203 22.91 -3.65 6.24
C ALA A 203 22.85 -3.51 7.77
N ASP A 204 21.81 -4.03 8.43
CA ASP A 204 21.71 -3.99 9.90
C ASP A 204 22.76 -4.89 10.55
N ARG A 205 22.99 -6.07 9.96
CA ARG A 205 24.02 -7.00 10.43
C ARG A 205 25.40 -6.41 10.24
N THR A 206 25.66 -5.74 9.12
CA THR A 206 26.91 -5.02 8.86
C THR A 206 27.11 -3.89 9.86
N ILE A 207 26.08 -3.09 10.17
CA ILE A 207 26.17 -2.03 11.20
C ILE A 207 26.58 -2.62 12.55
N VAL A 208 25.93 -3.70 12.98
CA VAL A 208 26.23 -4.36 14.26
C VAL A 208 27.66 -4.93 14.26
N ALA A 209 28.10 -5.56 13.17
CA ALA A 209 29.44 -6.11 13.05
C ALA A 209 30.52 -5.02 13.11
N VAL A 210 30.35 -3.93 12.36
CA VAL A 210 31.26 -2.77 12.38
C VAL A 210 31.29 -2.16 13.78
N ALA A 211 30.13 -1.93 14.40
CA ALA A 211 30.06 -1.33 15.73
C ALA A 211 30.70 -2.23 16.80
N ALA A 212 30.47 -3.55 16.76
CA ALA A 212 31.09 -4.50 17.68
C ALA A 212 32.62 -4.49 17.60
N ALA A 213 33.18 -4.31 16.40
CA ALA A 213 34.62 -4.15 16.21
C ALA A 213 35.18 -2.78 16.66
N HIS A 214 34.30 -1.80 16.92
CA HIS A 214 34.66 -0.41 17.23
C HIS A 214 33.94 0.09 18.50
N SER A 215 33.97 -0.71 19.57
CA SER A 215 33.48 -0.34 20.91
C SER A 215 31.99 0.08 20.95
N GLY A 216 31.15 -0.54 20.13
CA GLY A 216 29.72 -0.22 20.01
C GLY A 216 29.42 1.05 19.21
N ARG A 217 30.41 1.65 18.55
CA ARG A 217 30.26 2.91 17.80
C ARG A 217 30.33 2.65 16.30
N TYR A 218 29.38 3.21 15.56
CA TYR A 218 29.37 3.17 14.10
C TYR A 218 29.66 4.56 13.52
N THR A 219 30.70 4.65 12.70
CA THR A 219 31.04 5.81 11.87
C THR A 219 31.37 5.36 10.45
N ILE A 220 31.38 6.29 9.49
CA ILE A 220 31.82 6.01 8.12
C ILE A 220 33.28 5.52 8.14
N ASP A 221 34.16 6.19 8.88
CA ASP A 221 35.57 5.80 9.00
C ASP A 221 35.74 4.39 9.59
N ALA A 222 34.97 4.05 10.63
CA ALA A 222 34.98 2.71 11.21
C ALA A 222 34.51 1.65 10.19
N HIS A 223 33.53 2.00 9.35
CA HIS A 223 33.06 1.11 8.28
C HIS A 223 34.16 0.88 7.23
N LEU A 224 34.78 1.95 6.72
CA LEU A 224 35.84 1.84 5.71
C LEU A 224 37.10 1.14 6.25
N LYS A 225 37.36 1.25 7.56
CA LYS A 225 38.43 0.51 8.22
C LYS A 225 38.11 -0.97 8.39
N HIS A 226 36.83 -1.32 8.58
CA HIS A 226 36.37 -2.70 8.68
C HIS A 226 36.31 -3.40 7.31
N ASP A 227 35.84 -2.68 6.28
CA ASP A 227 35.77 -3.14 4.89
C ASP A 227 36.43 -2.09 3.97
N PRO A 228 37.73 -2.26 3.66
CA PRO A 228 38.45 -1.35 2.76
C PRO A 228 37.96 -1.37 1.31
N SER A 229 37.14 -2.36 0.91
CA SER A 229 36.56 -2.43 -0.43
C SER A 229 35.27 -1.60 -0.56
N ALA A 230 34.68 -1.18 0.57
CA ALA A 230 33.48 -0.37 0.59
C ALA A 230 33.75 1.07 0.15
N THR A 231 32.75 1.68 -0.50
CA THR A 231 32.78 3.10 -0.84
C THR A 231 32.13 3.93 0.26
N GLU A 232 32.52 5.21 0.35
CA GLU A 232 31.89 6.15 1.29
C GLU A 232 30.36 6.25 1.06
N SER A 233 29.91 6.31 -0.19
CA SER A 233 28.48 6.36 -0.53
C SER A 233 27.69 5.12 -0.11
N PHE A 234 28.37 3.96 -0.03
CA PHE A 234 27.80 2.73 0.53
C PHE A 234 27.67 2.84 2.06
N ALA A 235 28.71 3.31 2.76
CA ALA A 235 28.67 3.55 4.21
C ALA A 235 27.61 4.60 4.59
N GLU A 236 27.45 5.67 3.80
CA GLU A 236 26.38 6.66 3.97
C GLU A 236 24.97 6.05 3.90
N THR A 237 24.78 4.98 3.11
CA THR A 237 23.48 4.30 3.02
C THR A 237 23.09 3.66 4.35
N HIS A 238 24.07 3.18 5.13
CA HIS A 238 23.87 2.69 6.49
C HIS A 238 23.55 3.83 7.46
N VAL A 239 24.20 4.99 7.32
CA VAL A 239 23.87 6.20 8.11
C VAL A 239 22.43 6.66 7.84
N ARG A 240 21.99 6.69 6.58
CA ARG A 240 20.60 7.00 6.21
C ARG A 240 19.62 6.01 6.82
N ARG A 241 20.00 4.73 6.91
CA ARG A 241 19.20 3.68 7.56
C ARG A 241 19.10 3.89 9.07
N LEU A 242 20.19 4.17 9.76
CA LEU A 242 20.22 4.48 11.19
C LEU A 242 19.37 5.72 11.52
N GLU A 243 19.48 6.77 10.72
CA GLU A 243 18.68 7.98 10.87
C GLU A 243 17.18 7.71 10.65
N ALA A 244 16.82 6.86 9.69
CA ALA A 244 15.43 6.44 9.49
C ALA A 244 14.87 5.69 10.71
N ILE A 245 15.64 4.75 11.28
CA ILE A 245 15.24 4.01 12.49
C ILE A 245 15.11 4.98 13.68
N ARG A 246 16.09 5.88 13.86
CA ARG A 246 16.08 6.89 14.93
C ARG A 246 14.84 7.78 14.89
N ARG A 247 14.44 8.27 13.71
CA ARG A 247 13.27 9.16 13.57
C ARG A 247 11.97 8.50 14.02
N VAL A 248 11.82 7.21 13.79
CA VAL A 248 10.58 6.47 14.10
C VAL A 248 10.60 5.89 15.52
N MET A 249 11.71 5.30 15.93
CA MET A 249 11.83 4.61 17.22
C MET A 249 12.24 5.53 18.36
N ARG A 250 12.92 6.66 18.06
CA ARG A 250 13.46 7.62 19.04
C ARG A 250 14.36 6.99 20.11
N SER A 251 15.00 5.86 19.78
CA SER A 251 15.79 5.04 20.71
C SER A 251 17.25 4.84 20.29
N LEU A 252 17.67 5.48 19.21
CA LEU A 252 19.07 5.46 18.75
C LEU A 252 19.74 6.79 19.11
N GLU A 253 20.91 6.69 19.70
CA GLU A 253 21.71 7.83 20.11
C GLU A 253 22.76 8.15 19.04
N ARG A 254 22.96 9.45 18.82
CA ARG A 254 23.99 9.97 17.94
C ARG A 254 24.79 11.00 18.71
N GLU A 255 26.08 10.77 18.83
CA GLU A 255 27.01 11.63 19.55
C GLU A 255 27.28 12.92 18.75
N PRO A 256 27.78 13.99 19.41
CA PRO A 256 28.07 15.26 18.77
C PRO A 256 29.10 15.18 17.63
N ASP A 257 30.03 14.22 17.71
CA ASP A 257 31.03 13.95 16.67
C ASP A 257 30.46 13.18 15.47
N GLY A 258 29.17 12.83 15.52
CA GLY A 258 28.44 12.16 14.45
C GLY A 258 28.43 10.63 14.55
N ALA A 259 29.10 10.04 15.54
CA ALA A 259 29.09 8.61 15.79
C ALA A 259 27.73 8.11 16.27
N TRP A 260 27.38 6.89 15.84
CA TRP A 260 26.15 6.22 16.24
C TRP A 260 26.43 5.19 17.32
N ILE A 261 25.68 5.24 18.42
CA ILE A 261 25.78 4.23 19.48
C ILE A 261 24.87 3.06 19.14
N ILE A 262 25.46 1.89 18.92
CA ILE A 262 24.76 0.65 18.58
C ILE A 262 24.76 -0.27 19.80
N THR A 263 23.62 -0.32 20.48
CA THR A 263 23.40 -1.16 21.66
C THR A 263 23.17 -2.63 21.29
N PRO A 264 23.38 -3.60 22.20
CA PRO A 264 23.18 -5.02 21.92
C PRO A 264 21.77 -5.40 21.43
N ASP A 265 20.74 -4.65 21.86
CA ASP A 265 19.34 -4.82 21.44
C ASP A 265 19.01 -4.13 20.10
N HIS A 266 20.01 -3.66 19.34
CA HIS A 266 19.80 -2.95 18.08
C HIS A 266 18.97 -3.76 17.08
N LEU A 267 19.22 -5.06 16.96
CA LEU A 267 18.47 -5.92 16.03
C LEU A 267 17.00 -6.06 16.44
N GLU A 268 16.69 -6.14 17.74
CA GLU A 268 15.30 -6.11 18.21
C GLU A 268 14.63 -4.77 17.91
N LYS A 269 15.37 -3.65 18.04
CA LYS A 269 14.88 -2.31 17.65
C LYS A 269 14.58 -2.26 16.15
N VAL A 270 15.43 -2.87 15.31
CA VAL A 270 15.21 -2.99 13.86
C VAL A 270 13.96 -3.82 13.57
N GLU A 271 13.75 -4.95 14.25
CA GLU A 271 12.55 -5.77 14.06
C GLU A 271 11.27 -5.00 14.41
N ARG A 272 11.24 -4.28 15.53
CA ARG A 272 10.11 -3.43 15.92
C ARG A 272 9.87 -2.30 14.90
N PHE A 273 10.95 -1.70 14.39
CA PHE A 273 10.88 -0.68 13.34
C PHE A 273 10.29 -1.23 12.04
N GLU A 274 10.78 -2.36 11.54
CA GLU A 274 10.29 -2.97 10.30
C GLU A 274 8.84 -3.47 10.48
N ALA A 275 8.48 -4.06 11.63
CA ALA A 275 7.11 -4.45 11.93
C ALA A 275 6.14 -3.25 11.94
N ARG A 276 6.57 -2.11 12.49
CA ARG A 276 5.79 -0.86 12.43
C ARG A 276 5.65 -0.37 10.99
N GLN A 277 6.72 -0.36 10.22
CA GLN A 277 6.69 0.06 8.80
C GLN A 277 5.75 -0.81 7.96
N LEU A 278 5.73 -2.12 8.20
CA LEU A 278 4.80 -3.04 7.54
C LEU A 278 3.34 -2.81 7.95
N ARG A 279 3.06 -2.46 9.22
CA ARG A 279 1.69 -2.11 9.63
C ARG A 279 1.18 -0.83 8.97
N GLU A 280 2.07 0.14 8.81
CA GLU A 280 1.78 1.46 8.24
C GLU A 280 1.70 1.43 6.70
N ARG A 281 2.50 0.59 6.06
CA ARG A 281 2.56 0.42 4.60
C ARG A 281 2.83 -1.05 4.25
N PRO A 282 1.82 -1.93 4.38
CA PRO A 282 1.99 -3.38 4.20
C PRO A 282 2.28 -3.80 2.76
N VAL A 283 1.84 -3.00 1.78
CA VAL A 283 1.97 -3.31 0.36
C VAL A 283 2.60 -2.14 -0.40
N SER A 284 3.26 -2.43 -1.51
CA SER A 284 3.56 -1.45 -2.54
C SER A 284 2.53 -1.58 -3.65
N LEU A 285 2.04 -0.45 -4.12
CA LEU A 285 1.08 -0.36 -5.21
C LEU A 285 1.75 0.24 -6.44
N GLU A 286 1.65 -0.47 -7.56
CA GLU A 286 2.04 -0.01 -8.89
C GLU A 286 0.78 0.13 -9.73
N MET A 287 0.64 1.27 -10.41
CA MET A 287 -0.48 1.53 -11.31
C MET A 287 -0.09 1.08 -12.71
N LEU A 288 -0.70 -0.01 -13.19
CA LEU A 288 -0.44 -0.58 -14.51
C LEU A 288 -1.24 0.12 -15.61
N SER A 289 -2.44 0.61 -15.27
CA SER A 289 -3.26 1.42 -16.17
C SER A 289 -4.23 2.29 -15.36
N VAL A 290 -4.30 3.58 -15.70
CA VAL A 290 -5.34 4.51 -15.21
C VAL A 290 -6.64 4.39 -15.99
N VAL A 291 -6.59 3.87 -17.22
CA VAL A 291 -7.76 3.70 -18.08
C VAL A 291 -8.28 2.26 -18.01
N PRO A 292 -9.58 2.05 -18.29
CA PRO A 292 -10.17 0.71 -18.35
C PRO A 292 -9.46 -0.21 -19.35
N LEU A 293 -9.56 -1.51 -19.12
CA LEU A 293 -8.88 -2.55 -19.89
C LEU A 293 -9.24 -2.52 -21.39
N GLU A 294 -10.50 -2.22 -21.69
CA GLU A 294 -11.06 -2.23 -23.04
C GLU A 294 -10.38 -1.17 -23.93
N SER A 295 -10.03 -0.03 -23.33
CA SER A 295 -9.29 1.05 -24.00
C SER A 295 -7.86 0.66 -24.36
N LEU A 296 -7.28 -0.36 -23.72
CA LEU A 296 -5.90 -0.78 -23.96
C LEU A 296 -5.76 -1.62 -25.23
N VAL A 297 -6.85 -2.24 -25.70
CA VAL A 297 -6.84 -3.14 -26.87
C VAL A 297 -6.33 -2.41 -28.13
N VAL A 298 -6.84 -1.20 -28.38
CA VAL A 298 -6.51 -0.39 -29.56
C VAL A 298 -5.57 0.77 -29.25
N ALA A 299 -5.01 0.82 -28.04
CA ALA A 299 -4.17 1.92 -27.63
C ALA A 299 -2.89 2.01 -28.47
N GLU A 300 -2.67 3.15 -29.12
CA GLU A 300 -1.41 3.48 -29.82
C GLU A 300 -0.29 3.88 -28.83
N ALA A 301 -0.12 3.06 -27.79
CA ALA A 301 0.80 3.28 -26.69
C ALA A 301 1.26 1.94 -26.12
N ALA A 302 2.42 1.94 -25.44
CA ALA A 302 2.91 0.72 -24.80
C ALA A 302 2.14 0.47 -23.49
N THR A 303 1.41 -0.63 -23.43
CA THR A 303 0.56 -1.00 -22.32
C THR A 303 1.21 -2.08 -21.45
N TRP A 304 0.60 -2.40 -20.31
CA TRP A 304 1.03 -3.54 -19.50
C TRP A 304 0.70 -4.89 -20.18
N LEU A 305 -0.29 -4.93 -21.09
CA LEU A 305 -0.60 -6.12 -21.89
C LEU A 305 0.56 -6.49 -22.80
N ASP A 306 1.16 -5.49 -23.47
CA ASP A 306 2.29 -5.70 -24.38
C ASP A 306 3.51 -6.26 -23.62
N ARG A 307 3.79 -5.74 -22.42
CA ARG A 307 4.87 -6.22 -21.56
C ARG A 307 4.65 -7.67 -21.13
N ASP A 308 3.41 -8.04 -20.81
CA ASP A 308 3.07 -9.40 -20.40
C ASP A 308 3.15 -10.40 -21.57
N LEU A 309 2.66 -10.01 -22.75
CA LEU A 309 2.74 -10.79 -23.98
C LEU A 309 4.20 -11.12 -24.36
N ILE A 310 5.12 -10.16 -24.19
CA ILE A 310 6.55 -10.35 -24.47
C ILE A 310 7.24 -11.18 -23.38
N ALA A 311 6.96 -10.90 -22.11
CA ALA A 311 7.64 -11.56 -20.99
C ALA A 311 7.31 -13.06 -20.88
N GLY A 312 6.13 -13.47 -21.39
CA GLY A 312 5.55 -14.77 -21.06
C GLY A 312 5.05 -14.75 -19.62
N THR A 313 3.74 -14.90 -19.43
CA THR A 313 3.07 -14.60 -18.16
C THR A 313 3.68 -15.36 -16.97
N SER A 314 4.09 -14.62 -15.91
CA SER A 314 4.64 -15.21 -14.68
C SER A 314 3.57 -15.55 -13.62
N VAL A 315 2.38 -14.95 -13.71
CA VAL A 315 1.24 -15.18 -12.81
C VAL A 315 0.11 -15.85 -13.58
N PRO A 316 -0.32 -17.08 -13.22
CA PRO A 316 -1.40 -17.76 -13.92
C PRO A 316 -2.68 -16.91 -13.96
N ILE A 317 -3.24 -16.75 -15.16
CA ILE A 317 -4.52 -16.07 -15.35
C ILE A 317 -5.61 -17.12 -15.39
N ARG A 318 -6.59 -16.99 -14.50
CA ARG A 318 -7.75 -17.87 -14.49
C ARG A 318 -8.76 -17.34 -15.49
N ASP A 319 -9.37 -18.22 -16.27
CA ASP A 319 -10.48 -17.85 -17.18
C ASP A 319 -11.81 -17.64 -16.44
N ALA A 320 -11.80 -16.73 -15.46
CA ALA A 320 -12.93 -16.36 -14.64
C ALA A 320 -12.80 -14.90 -14.18
N GLY A 321 -13.93 -14.20 -14.07
CA GLY A 321 -13.95 -12.79 -13.66
C GLY A 321 -13.03 -11.93 -14.51
N PHE A 322 -12.28 -11.02 -13.88
CA PHE A 322 -11.36 -10.14 -14.59
C PHE A 322 -10.24 -10.89 -15.34
N GLY A 323 -9.87 -12.10 -14.92
CA GLY A 323 -8.89 -12.91 -15.66
C GLY A 323 -9.37 -13.29 -17.07
N ARG A 324 -10.67 -13.59 -17.23
CA ARG A 324 -11.29 -13.79 -18.55
C ARG A 324 -11.23 -12.53 -19.40
N ASP A 325 -11.61 -11.39 -18.81
CA ASP A 325 -11.60 -10.09 -19.49
C ASP A 325 -10.19 -9.77 -20.01
N VAL A 326 -9.15 -10.02 -19.18
CA VAL A 326 -7.75 -9.85 -19.55
C VAL A 326 -7.33 -10.79 -20.67
N ASN A 327 -7.70 -12.06 -20.64
CA ASN A 327 -7.39 -13.00 -21.72
C ASN A 327 -8.03 -12.57 -23.05
N ALA A 328 -9.28 -12.14 -23.03
CA ALA A 328 -9.96 -11.61 -24.21
C ALA A 328 -9.27 -10.34 -24.74
N ALA A 329 -8.93 -9.40 -23.85
CA ALA A 329 -8.23 -8.17 -24.22
C ALA A 329 -6.83 -8.45 -24.80
N ARG A 330 -6.11 -9.45 -24.28
CA ARG A 330 -4.82 -9.89 -24.83
C ARG A 330 -4.93 -10.42 -26.23
N GLU A 331 -5.94 -11.25 -26.50
CA GLU A 331 -6.14 -11.82 -27.81
C GLU A 331 -6.49 -10.72 -28.83
N LEU A 332 -7.39 -9.81 -28.49
CA LEU A 332 -7.72 -8.66 -29.33
C LEU A 332 -6.50 -7.74 -29.52
N ARG A 333 -5.72 -7.51 -28.47
CA ARG A 333 -4.49 -6.71 -28.54
C ARG A 333 -3.45 -7.36 -29.45
N ARG A 334 -3.27 -8.67 -29.37
CA ARG A 334 -2.38 -9.45 -30.24
C ARG A 334 -2.76 -9.28 -31.70
N GLN A 335 -4.04 -9.41 -32.02
CA GLN A 335 -4.56 -9.19 -33.38
C GLN A 335 -4.32 -7.75 -33.86
N TRP A 336 -4.55 -6.75 -33.01
CA TRP A 336 -4.25 -5.35 -33.32
C TRP A 336 -2.76 -5.12 -33.60
N LEU A 337 -1.87 -5.71 -32.79
CA LEU A 337 -0.41 -5.62 -33.02
C LEU A 337 0.01 -6.25 -34.35
N ILE A 338 -0.63 -7.35 -34.76
CA ILE A 338 -0.38 -7.97 -36.08
C ILE A 338 -0.87 -7.05 -37.21
N ALA A 339 -2.06 -6.48 -37.10
CA ALA A 339 -2.61 -5.54 -38.08
C ALA A 339 -1.73 -4.29 -38.24
N GLU A 340 -1.16 -3.80 -37.13
CA GLU A 340 -0.20 -2.69 -37.09
C GLU A 340 1.22 -3.08 -37.52
N GLN A 341 1.41 -4.33 -37.97
CA GLN A 341 2.67 -4.94 -38.36
C GLN A 341 3.72 -4.98 -37.24
N LEU A 342 3.32 -4.74 -35.99
CA LEU A 342 4.16 -4.74 -34.80
C LEU A 342 4.40 -6.15 -34.24
N ALA A 343 3.63 -7.12 -34.72
CA ALA A 343 3.81 -8.55 -34.49
C ALA A 343 3.48 -9.31 -35.78
N GLU A 344 3.88 -10.56 -35.85
CA GLU A 344 3.58 -11.47 -36.96
C GLU A 344 3.29 -12.87 -36.41
N GLU A 345 2.53 -13.65 -37.17
CA GLU A 345 2.24 -15.04 -36.83
C GLU A 345 3.17 -15.96 -37.62
N GLN A 346 3.99 -16.75 -36.91
CA GLN A 346 4.96 -17.69 -37.47
C GLN A 346 4.82 -19.03 -36.74
N ASP A 347 4.59 -20.11 -37.49
CA ASP A 347 4.46 -21.48 -36.96
C ASP A 347 3.46 -21.62 -35.80
N GLY A 348 2.32 -20.92 -35.88
CA GLY A 348 1.29 -20.92 -34.84
C GLY A 348 1.68 -20.18 -33.55
N ARG A 349 2.78 -19.41 -33.57
CA ARG A 349 3.20 -18.53 -32.48
C ARG A 349 3.22 -17.09 -32.95
N THR A 350 2.96 -16.16 -32.04
CA THR A 350 3.13 -14.74 -32.33
C THR A 350 4.55 -14.30 -32.02
N VAL A 351 5.22 -13.73 -33.01
CA VAL A 351 6.56 -13.14 -32.90
C VAL A 351 6.39 -11.63 -32.85
N TYR A 352 6.86 -11.01 -31.78
CA TYR A 352 6.80 -9.56 -31.58
C TYR A 352 8.07 -8.90 -32.10
N ARG A 353 7.93 -7.69 -32.68
CA ARG A 353 9.11 -6.89 -33.08
C ARG A 353 10.00 -6.62 -31.86
N ARG A 354 11.32 -6.71 -32.03
CA ARG A 354 12.30 -6.46 -30.95
C ARG A 354 12.16 -5.09 -30.28
N ASN A 355 11.72 -4.08 -31.03
CA ASN A 355 11.52 -2.72 -30.56
C ASN A 355 10.04 -2.38 -30.30
N LEU A 356 9.16 -3.37 -30.14
CA LEU A 356 7.70 -3.18 -29.98
C LEU A 356 7.35 -2.09 -28.97
N LEU A 357 7.84 -2.21 -27.73
CA LEU A 357 7.54 -1.27 -26.66
C LEU A 357 8.06 0.13 -26.96
N ALA A 358 9.28 0.24 -27.49
CA ALA A 358 9.88 1.52 -27.86
C ALA A 358 9.12 2.20 -29.01
N ALA A 359 8.66 1.43 -30.00
CA ALA A 359 7.86 1.94 -31.11
C ALA A 359 6.51 2.49 -30.63
N LEU A 360 5.81 1.75 -29.76
CA LEU A 360 4.54 2.19 -29.18
C LEU A 360 4.70 3.39 -28.24
N GLN A 361 5.74 3.42 -27.41
CA GLN A 361 6.06 4.58 -26.56
C GLN A 361 6.31 5.83 -27.39
N ARG A 362 7.06 5.70 -28.50
CA ARG A 362 7.33 6.82 -29.39
C ARG A 362 6.08 7.31 -30.12
N ARG A 363 5.18 6.42 -30.56
CA ARG A 363 3.88 6.80 -31.15
C ARG A 363 3.05 7.62 -30.15
N GLU A 364 2.95 7.16 -28.91
CA GLU A 364 2.23 7.89 -27.87
C GLU A 364 2.88 9.25 -27.57
N LEU A 365 4.20 9.28 -27.45
CA LEU A 365 4.97 10.50 -27.17
C LEU A 365 4.73 11.58 -28.22
N LEU A 366 4.79 11.21 -29.51
CA LEU A 366 4.55 12.14 -30.61
C LEU A 366 3.11 12.66 -30.62
N ARG A 367 2.13 11.77 -30.39
CA ARG A 367 0.70 12.15 -30.33
C ARG A 367 0.41 13.09 -29.16
N VAL A 368 0.92 12.77 -27.97
CA VAL A 368 0.74 13.61 -26.77
C VAL A 368 1.50 14.93 -26.91
N GLY A 369 2.71 14.89 -27.48
CA GLY A 369 3.51 16.06 -27.79
C GLY A 369 2.79 17.02 -28.75
N ALA A 370 2.21 16.51 -29.84
CA ALA A 370 1.43 17.32 -30.77
C ALA A 370 0.24 18.02 -30.09
N ARG A 371 -0.55 17.27 -29.31
CA ARG A 371 -1.68 17.85 -28.54
C ARG A 371 -1.24 18.92 -27.55
N LEU A 372 -0.16 18.69 -26.81
CA LEU A 372 0.36 19.67 -25.86
C LEU A 372 0.99 20.88 -26.57
N SER A 373 1.50 20.70 -27.78
CA SER A 373 2.01 21.81 -28.59
C SER A 373 0.93 22.81 -28.95
N GLU A 374 -0.28 22.33 -29.27
CA GLU A 374 -1.46 23.16 -29.48
C GLU A 374 -1.91 23.86 -28.18
N GLU A 375 -1.94 23.14 -27.06
CA GLU A 375 -2.33 23.70 -25.75
C GLU A 375 -1.38 24.80 -25.27
N LEU A 376 -0.07 24.55 -25.33
CA LEU A 376 0.96 25.43 -24.80
C LEU A 376 1.43 26.50 -25.79
N ARG A 377 1.05 26.37 -27.07
CA ARG A 377 1.58 27.19 -28.18
C ARG A 377 3.12 27.18 -28.24
N LEU A 378 3.73 26.05 -27.90
CA LEU A 378 5.16 25.80 -27.95
C LEU A 378 5.42 24.54 -28.77
N PRO A 379 6.46 24.49 -29.62
CA PRO A 379 6.79 23.27 -30.34
C PRO A 379 7.24 22.16 -29.38
N PHE A 380 6.91 20.91 -29.72
CA PHE A 380 7.39 19.73 -29.01
C PHE A 380 8.72 19.24 -29.61
N THR A 381 9.70 18.97 -28.75
CA THR A 381 10.99 18.38 -29.12
C THR A 381 11.22 17.09 -28.34
N GLU A 382 11.39 15.97 -29.04
CA GLU A 382 11.74 14.66 -28.45
C GLU A 382 13.17 14.71 -27.85
N ALA A 383 13.32 14.32 -26.59
CA ALA A 383 14.63 14.19 -25.94
C ALA A 383 15.23 12.81 -26.23
N LYS A 384 16.48 12.77 -26.69
CA LYS A 384 17.21 11.53 -27.02
C LYS A 384 18.14 11.13 -25.88
N THR A 385 18.49 9.86 -25.82
CA THR A 385 19.52 9.36 -24.89
C THR A 385 20.81 10.17 -25.09
N GLY A 386 21.37 10.67 -23.99
CA GLY A 386 22.54 11.53 -23.97
C GLY A 386 22.23 13.03 -23.93
N ASP A 387 21.01 13.45 -24.26
CA ASP A 387 20.64 14.87 -24.27
C ASP A 387 20.66 15.46 -22.85
N GLN A 388 21.10 16.72 -22.76
CA GLN A 388 20.88 17.54 -21.58
C GLN A 388 19.51 18.19 -21.65
N VAL A 389 18.69 17.93 -20.64
CA VAL A 389 17.36 18.53 -20.49
C VAL A 389 17.44 19.54 -19.35
N GLN A 390 17.25 20.81 -19.66
CA GLN A 390 17.17 21.89 -18.68
C GLN A 390 15.95 22.77 -18.99
N GLY A 391 15.15 23.05 -17.98
CA GLY A 391 13.96 23.89 -18.13
C GLY A 391 13.11 23.93 -16.87
N ARG A 392 11.94 24.55 -16.97
CA ARG A 392 10.96 24.62 -15.89
C ARG A 392 10.10 23.37 -15.90
N LEU A 393 10.06 22.64 -14.79
CA LEU A 393 9.13 21.54 -14.61
C LEU A 393 7.72 22.11 -14.43
N VAL A 394 6.85 21.96 -15.43
CA VAL A 394 5.51 22.57 -15.40
C VAL A 394 4.54 21.72 -14.61
N ARG A 395 4.40 20.46 -15.00
CA ARG A 395 3.48 19.48 -14.41
C ARG A 395 3.87 18.07 -14.82
N ALA A 396 3.28 17.09 -14.13
CA ALA A 396 3.21 15.73 -14.64
C ALA A 396 2.14 15.62 -15.73
N VAL A 397 2.38 14.73 -16.69
CA VAL A 397 1.45 14.33 -17.74
C VAL A 397 1.23 12.84 -17.61
N GLU A 398 -0.02 12.44 -17.36
CA GLU A 398 -0.40 11.04 -17.34
C GLU A 398 -0.56 10.53 -18.78
N MET A 399 0.21 9.49 -19.11
CA MET A 399 0.16 8.79 -20.40
C MET A 399 -0.10 7.30 -20.14
N THR A 400 -0.59 6.58 -21.13
CA THR A 400 -0.87 5.14 -21.05
C THR A 400 0.39 4.34 -20.76
N SER A 401 1.53 4.77 -21.32
CA SER A 401 2.83 4.13 -21.09
C SER A 401 3.49 4.47 -19.76
N GLY A 402 2.95 5.45 -19.03
CA GLY A 402 3.42 5.90 -17.72
C GLY A 402 3.48 7.42 -17.59
N ARG A 403 3.75 7.90 -16.37
CA ARG A 403 3.81 9.33 -16.06
C ARG A 403 5.06 9.98 -16.66
N HIS A 404 4.89 11.14 -17.29
CA HIS A 404 5.98 11.93 -17.86
C HIS A 404 6.01 13.34 -17.26
N ALA A 405 7.19 13.93 -17.15
CA ALA A 405 7.41 15.30 -16.75
C ALA A 405 7.41 16.21 -17.99
N LEU A 406 6.61 17.27 -17.94
CA LEU A 406 6.64 18.34 -18.94
C LEU A 406 7.68 19.37 -18.55
N ILE A 407 8.76 19.44 -19.32
CA ILE A 407 9.85 20.40 -19.14
C ILE A 407 9.73 21.48 -20.22
N GLU A 408 9.30 22.67 -19.80
CA GLU A 408 9.21 23.85 -20.66
C GLU A 408 10.58 24.53 -20.71
N ARG A 409 11.03 24.83 -21.93
CA ARG A 409 12.29 25.55 -22.20
C ARG A 409 11.96 26.90 -22.86
N SER A 410 12.97 27.65 -23.24
CA SER A 410 12.79 29.02 -23.75
C SER A 410 12.04 29.11 -25.09
N ARG A 411 12.05 28.06 -25.91
CA ARG A 411 11.45 28.07 -27.26
C ARG A 411 10.62 26.83 -27.59
N ASP A 412 10.64 25.82 -26.74
CA ASP A 412 9.98 24.53 -26.96
C ASP A 412 9.72 23.86 -25.62
N PHE A 413 9.15 22.67 -25.64
CA PHE A 413 9.06 21.82 -24.47
C PHE A 413 9.40 20.38 -24.82
N THR A 414 9.75 19.60 -23.80
CA THR A 414 10.00 18.17 -23.93
C THR A 414 9.27 17.39 -22.85
N LEU A 415 9.09 16.09 -23.11
CA LEU A 415 8.45 15.14 -22.23
C LEU A 415 9.46 14.04 -21.90
N VAL A 416 9.61 13.77 -20.60
CA VAL A 416 10.62 12.82 -20.12
C VAL A 416 10.04 11.94 -19.01
N PRO A 417 10.50 10.70 -18.82
CA PRO A 417 9.94 9.82 -17.79
C PRO A 417 9.95 10.45 -16.39
N TRP A 418 8.81 10.36 -15.68
CA TRP A 418 8.66 10.92 -14.34
C TRP A 418 9.53 10.17 -13.31
N ARG A 419 10.00 10.88 -12.29
CA ARG A 419 10.62 10.31 -11.09
C ARG A 419 10.03 10.97 -9.85
N ASP A 420 9.70 10.21 -8.82
CA ASP A 420 9.00 10.72 -7.62
C ASP A 420 9.69 11.92 -6.96
N MET A 421 11.02 12.00 -7.05
CA MET A 421 11.78 13.16 -6.57
C MET A 421 11.36 14.49 -7.21
N LEU A 422 10.78 14.47 -8.41
CA LEU A 422 10.28 15.64 -9.14
C LEU A 422 9.03 16.25 -8.53
N GLU A 423 8.27 15.49 -7.73
CA GLU A 423 7.00 15.96 -7.13
C GLU A 423 7.19 17.27 -6.36
N ARG A 424 8.31 17.41 -5.63
CA ARG A 424 8.64 18.61 -4.83
C ARG A 424 9.23 19.78 -5.65
N HIS A 425 9.36 19.58 -6.95
CA HIS A 425 10.04 20.50 -7.87
C HIS A 425 9.14 21.01 -8.98
N VAL A 426 7.86 20.66 -8.97
CA VAL A 426 6.86 21.24 -9.86
C VAL A 426 6.86 22.77 -9.70
N GLY A 427 6.89 23.48 -10.82
CA GLY A 427 7.06 24.92 -10.92
C GLY A 427 8.50 25.43 -10.90
N LYS A 428 9.50 24.59 -10.59
CA LYS A 428 10.91 24.98 -10.44
C LYS A 428 11.76 24.59 -11.67
N SER A 429 12.92 25.22 -11.80
CA SER A 429 13.92 24.83 -12.79
C SER A 429 14.61 23.53 -12.40
N VAL A 430 14.69 22.60 -13.36
CA VAL A 430 15.35 21.30 -13.22
C VAL A 430 16.33 21.11 -14.38
N ALA A 431 17.40 20.34 -14.12
CA ALA A 431 18.37 19.94 -15.14
C ALA A 431 18.68 18.44 -14.98
N GLY A 432 18.98 17.77 -16.08
CA GLY A 432 19.34 16.36 -16.06
C GLY A 432 19.87 15.86 -17.39
N ILE A 433 20.42 14.66 -17.38
CA ILE A 433 20.90 13.95 -18.58
C ILE A 433 19.99 12.75 -18.83
N VAL A 434 19.50 12.60 -20.06
CA VAL A 434 18.73 11.44 -20.48
C VAL A 434 19.65 10.22 -20.60
N ARG A 435 19.27 9.13 -19.95
CA ARG A 435 19.90 7.81 -20.00
C ARG A 435 18.91 6.80 -20.57
N GLU A 436 19.39 5.63 -20.96
CA GLU A 436 18.53 4.54 -21.45
C GLU A 436 17.48 4.11 -20.41
N SER A 437 17.81 4.18 -19.12
CA SER A 437 16.94 3.80 -18.01
C SER A 437 16.14 4.97 -17.41
N GLY A 438 16.08 6.14 -18.06
CA GLY A 438 15.41 7.35 -17.55
C GLY A 438 16.36 8.54 -17.37
N ILE A 439 16.01 9.50 -16.51
CA ILE A 439 16.83 10.73 -16.33
C ILE A 439 17.61 10.73 -15.02
N SER A 440 18.90 11.08 -15.13
CA SER A 440 19.72 11.48 -13.99
C SER A 440 19.54 12.97 -13.73
N TRP A 441 18.77 13.32 -12.70
CA TRP A 441 18.45 14.69 -12.35
C TRP A 441 19.53 15.33 -11.46
N THR A 442 19.88 16.57 -11.76
CA THR A 442 20.66 17.46 -10.91
C THR A 442 19.78 18.66 -10.56
N ILE A 443 19.31 18.71 -9.32
CA ILE A 443 18.39 19.75 -8.86
C ILE A 443 19.19 20.75 -8.01
N GLY A 444 19.25 22.01 -8.46
CA GLY A 444 19.61 23.13 -7.58
C GLY A 444 21.06 23.18 -7.06
N ARG A 445 22.07 23.17 -7.94
CA ARG A 445 23.29 23.96 -7.67
C ARG A 445 23.28 25.19 -8.58
N GLN A 446 22.70 26.27 -8.07
CA GLN A 446 23.05 27.61 -8.52
C GLN A 446 24.55 27.75 -8.22
N ARG A 447 25.38 27.82 -9.27
CA ARG A 447 26.78 28.23 -9.12
C ARG A 447 26.77 29.69 -8.67
N SER A 448 26.69 29.93 -7.36
CA SER A 448 27.21 31.14 -6.76
C SER A 448 28.69 30.88 -6.45
N GLY A 449 29.52 30.91 -7.49
CA GLY A 449 30.96 31.05 -7.37
C GLY A 449 31.35 32.34 -8.08
N PRO A 450 32.22 33.18 -7.51
CA PRO A 450 32.53 34.48 -8.09
C PRO A 450 33.18 34.27 -9.46
N SER A 451 32.70 34.99 -10.46
CA SER A 451 33.45 35.24 -11.68
C SER A 451 34.64 36.10 -11.31
N ILE A 452 35.84 35.55 -11.38
CA ILE A 452 37.06 36.35 -11.43
C ILE A 452 37.27 36.65 -12.92
N SER A 453 37.19 37.92 -13.27
CA SER A 453 37.62 38.49 -14.54
C SER A 453 39.12 38.40 -14.73
#